data_AF-A0A3N5R852-F1
#
_entry.id   AF-A0A3N5R852-F1
#
_cell.length_a   1.000
_cell.length_b   1.000
_cell.length_c   1.000
_cell.angle_alpha   90.00
_cell.angle_beta   90.00
_cell.angle_gamma   90.00
#
_symmetry.space_group_name_H-M   'P 1'
#
loop_
_entity.id
_entity.type
_entity.pdbx_description
1 polymer ?
#
loop_
_entity_poly.entity_id
_entity_poly.type
_entity_poly.pdbx_seq_one_letter_code
_entity_poly.pdbx_strand_id
1 'polypeptide(L)'
;MESPIHSIGVLTGGGDAPGLNAVIRAVVKTAKNEYGWEVLGIEDGFEGLIHPGKVHPLDQEDVRGILPRGGTILGTTNRGDPFRYEVEVDGKIETYDLSN
;
A
#
# COMPACT_ATOMS: atom_id res chain seq x y z
N MET A 1 -19.50 22.00 -1.83
CA MET A 1 -18.09 22.00 -2.24
C MET A 1 -17.72 20.56 -2.48
N GLU A 2 -17.28 20.21 -3.70
CA GLU A 2 -16.68 18.90 -3.94
C GLU A 2 -15.49 18.71 -3.01
N SER A 3 -15.28 17.48 -2.54
CA SER A 3 -14.07 17.14 -1.80
C SER A 3 -12.86 17.42 -2.72
N PRO A 4 -11.82 18.14 -2.28
CA PRO A 4 -10.64 18.36 -3.11
C PRO A 4 -9.86 17.07 -3.39
N ILE A 5 -10.14 16.00 -2.64
CA ILE A 5 -9.48 14.70 -2.76
C ILE A 5 -10.32 13.77 -3.63
N HIS A 6 -9.69 13.20 -4.66
CA HIS A 6 -10.29 12.27 -5.62
C HIS A 6 -9.53 10.93 -5.71
N SER A 7 -8.53 10.72 -4.85
CA SER A 7 -7.64 9.56 -4.91
C SER A 7 -7.24 9.08 -3.51
N ILE A 8 -7.08 7.76 -3.35
CA ILE A 8 -6.64 7.10 -2.11
C ILE A 8 -5.42 6.23 -2.41
N GLY A 9 -4.34 6.37 -1.64
CA GLY A 9 -3.24 5.39 -1.62
C GLY A 9 -3.47 4.31 -0.56
N VAL A 10 -3.22 3.05 -0.90
CA VAL A 10 -3.38 1.91 -0.01
C VAL A 10 -2.09 1.09 0.02
N LEU A 11 -1.53 0.89 1.21
CA LEU A 11 -0.45 -0.05 1.48
C LEU A 11 -0.85 -0.93 2.66
N THR A 12 -0.24 -2.12 2.74
CA THR A 12 -0.31 -2.98 3.92
C THR A 12 1.07 -3.07 4.54
N GLY A 13 1.19 -2.62 5.79
CA GLY A 13 2.45 -2.67 6.56
C GLY A 13 2.34 -3.66 7.71
N GLY A 14 3.48 -4.23 8.12
CA GLY A 14 3.54 -5.21 9.19
C GLY A 14 3.42 -6.66 8.71
N GLY A 15 2.94 -7.55 9.59
CA GLY A 15 2.72 -8.96 9.25
C GLY A 15 1.38 -9.22 8.56
N ASP A 16 1.28 -10.38 7.90
CA ASP A 16 0.03 -10.83 7.28
C ASP A 16 -1.03 -11.17 8.34
N ALA A 17 -2.19 -10.54 8.22
CA ALA A 17 -3.36 -10.80 9.05
C ALA A 17 -4.56 -11.24 8.18
N PRO A 18 -5.44 -12.12 8.69
CA PRO A 18 -6.65 -12.48 7.98
C PRO A 18 -7.53 -11.24 7.74
N GLY A 19 -8.00 -11.06 6.50
CA GLY A 19 -8.94 -10.01 6.14
C GLY A 19 -8.34 -8.76 5.47
N LEU A 20 -7.01 -8.65 5.34
CA LEU A 20 -6.40 -7.51 4.63
C LEU A 20 -6.90 -7.38 3.18
N ASN A 21 -7.03 -8.50 2.46
CA ASN A 21 -7.64 -8.54 1.13
C ASN A 21 -9.11 -8.09 1.13
N ALA A 22 -9.86 -8.33 2.21
CA ALA A 22 -11.23 -7.86 2.34
C ALA A 22 -11.28 -6.34 2.52
N VAL A 23 -10.35 -5.76 3.28
CA VAL A 23 -10.20 -4.31 3.44
C VAL A 23 -9.82 -3.64 2.13
N ILE A 24 -8.79 -4.14 1.43
CA ILE A 24 -8.37 -3.61 0.11
C ILE A 24 -9.56 -3.63 -0.86
N ARG A 25 -10.29 -4.75 -0.93
CA ARG A 25 -11.49 -4.86 -1.78
C ARG A 25 -12.57 -3.86 -1.39
N ALA A 26 -12.81 -3.66 -0.10
CA ALA A 26 -13.82 -2.72 0.37
C ALA A 26 -13.45 -1.27 -0.01
N VAL A 27 -12.19 -0.87 0.17
CA VAL A 27 -11.70 0.46 -0.22
C VAL A 27 -11.88 0.67 -1.72
N VAL A 28 -11.38 -0.26 -2.56
CA VAL A 28 -11.46 -0.13 -4.02
C VAL A 28 -12.91 -0.05 -4.51
N LYS A 29 -13.79 -0.93 -4.02
CA LYS A 29 -15.19 -0.93 -4.45
C LYS A 29 -15.95 0.31 -4.01
N THR A 30 -15.76 0.75 -2.78
CA THR A 30 -16.46 1.94 -2.26
C THR A 30 -15.97 3.20 -2.95
N ALA A 31 -14.63 3.37 -3.05
CA ALA A 31 -14.03 4.53 -3.73
C ALA A 31 -14.53 4.66 -5.17
N LYS A 32 -14.50 3.56 -5.94
CA LYS A 32 -14.92 3.57 -7.35
C LYS A 32 -16.43 3.73 -7.53
N ASN A 33 -17.26 3.02 -6.76
CA ASN A 33 -18.72 2.98 -7.02
C ASN A 33 -19.48 4.13 -6.37
N GLU A 34 -19.10 4.56 -5.17
CA GLU A 34 -19.85 5.57 -4.41
C GLU A 34 -19.30 6.99 -4.62
N TYR A 35 -17.99 7.10 -4.84
CA TYR A 35 -17.31 8.39 -4.89
C TYR A 35 -16.68 8.71 -6.25
N GLY A 36 -16.55 7.73 -7.14
CA GLY A 36 -15.83 7.91 -8.41
C GLY A 36 -14.33 8.18 -8.24
N TRP A 37 -13.75 7.80 -7.10
CA TRP A 37 -12.36 8.06 -6.75
C TRP A 37 -11.41 6.99 -7.29
N GLU A 38 -10.16 7.38 -7.49
CA GLU A 38 -9.07 6.47 -7.83
C GLU A 38 -8.46 5.84 -6.59
N VAL A 39 -8.01 4.59 -6.73
CA VAL A 39 -7.25 3.90 -5.68
C VAL A 39 -5.91 3.50 -6.26
N LEU A 40 -4.84 3.85 -5.57
CA LEU A 40 -3.47 3.44 -5.88
C LEU A 40 -3.05 2.38 -4.86
N GLY A 41 -2.76 1.18 -5.35
CA GLY A 41 -2.09 0.14 -4.58
C GLY A 41 -0.60 0.42 -4.52
N ILE A 42 -0.04 0.30 -3.32
CA ILE A 42 1.39 0.46 -3.05
C ILE A 42 1.88 -0.90 -2.56
N GLU A 43 2.78 -1.50 -3.34
CA GLU A 43 3.33 -2.81 -3.04
C GLU A 43 4.33 -2.77 -1.88
N ASP A 44 4.52 -3.91 -1.21
CA ASP A 44 5.58 -4.12 -0.22
C ASP A 44 5.60 -3.05 0.89
N GLY A 45 4.43 -2.63 1.36
CA GLY A 45 4.29 -1.69 2.47
C GLY A 45 4.93 -0.32 2.21
N PHE A 46 5.65 0.20 3.20
CA PHE A 46 6.32 1.50 3.05
C PHE A 46 7.55 1.45 2.14
N GLU A 47 8.16 0.28 1.92
CA GLU A 47 9.27 0.16 0.96
C GLU A 47 8.82 0.52 -0.45
N GLY A 48 7.66 0.04 -0.91
CA GLY A 48 7.15 0.42 -2.23
C GLY A 48 6.60 1.85 -2.30
N LEU A 49 6.43 2.53 -1.16
CA LEU A 49 6.17 3.96 -1.15
C LEU A 49 7.47 4.76 -1.36
N ILE A 50 8.57 4.30 -0.76
CA ILE A 50 9.89 4.95 -0.83
C ILE A 50 10.52 4.73 -2.22
N HIS A 51 10.42 3.53 -2.77
CA HIS A 51 11.02 3.18 -4.05
C HIS A 51 10.07 3.39 -5.23
N PRO A 52 10.55 3.96 -6.35
CA PRO A 52 9.72 4.16 -7.52
C PRO A 52 9.29 2.83 -8.17
N GLY A 53 8.14 2.86 -8.86
CA GLY A 53 7.66 1.74 -9.68
C GLY A 53 6.79 0.71 -8.94
N LYS A 54 6.51 0.93 -7.65
CA LYS A 54 5.71 0.05 -6.79
C LYS A 54 4.30 0.56 -6.50
N VAL A 55 3.91 1.64 -7.16
CA VAL A 55 2.59 2.27 -7.05
C VAL A 55 1.83 2.08 -8.36
N HIS A 56 0.65 1.47 -8.30
CA HIS A 56 -0.19 1.24 -9.47
C HIS A 56 -1.69 1.41 -9.16
N PRO A 57 -2.53 1.79 -10.12
CA PRO A 57 -3.97 1.85 -9.91
C PRO A 57 -4.56 0.47 -9.58
N LEU A 58 -5.51 0.43 -8.65
CA LEU A 58 -6.36 -0.74 -8.39
C LEU A 58 -7.78 -0.49 -8.90
N ASP A 59 -8.32 -1.46 -9.60
CA ASP A 59 -9.67 -1.48 -10.12
C ASP A 59 -10.52 -2.66 -9.58
N GLN A 60 -11.76 -2.75 -10.06
CA GLN A 60 -12.69 -3.78 -9.60
C GLN A 60 -12.27 -5.19 -10.01
N GLU A 61 -11.53 -5.34 -11.11
CA GLU A 61 -10.99 -6.61 -11.57
C GLU A 61 -9.80 -7.04 -10.73
N ASP A 62 -8.92 -6.11 -10.33
CA ASP A 62 -7.78 -6.40 -9.45
C ASP A 62 -8.21 -6.98 -8.10
N VAL A 63 -9.36 -6.54 -7.58
CA VAL A 63 -9.91 -7.02 -6.30
C VAL A 63 -10.95 -8.14 -6.44
N ARG A 64 -11.11 -8.70 -7.64
CA ARG A 64 -12.00 -9.84 -7.89
C ARG A 64 -11.36 -11.13 -7.39
N GLY A 65 -12.12 -11.92 -6.62
CA GLY A 65 -11.68 -13.25 -6.18
C GLY A 65 -10.56 -13.27 -5.13
N ILE A 66 -10.19 -12.12 -4.55
CA ILE A 66 -9.05 -12.03 -3.60
C ILE A 66 -9.42 -12.42 -2.16
N LEU A 67 -10.71 -12.47 -1.83
CA LEU A 67 -11.18 -12.77 -0.46
C LEU A 67 -10.67 -14.10 0.14
N PRO A 68 -10.61 -15.23 -0.61
CA PRO A 68 -10.06 -16.47 -0.07
C PRO A 68 -8.53 -16.53 -0.07
N ARG A 69 -7.83 -15.54 -0.65
CA ARG A 69 -6.35 -15.53 -0.70
C ARG A 69 -5.78 -15.16 0.67
N GLY A 70 -4.79 -15.94 1.12
CA GLY A 70 -3.96 -15.59 2.27
C GLY A 70 -3.10 -14.36 2.00
N GLY A 71 -2.64 -13.72 3.08
CA GLY A 71 -1.84 -12.50 3.03
C GLY A 71 -2.61 -11.31 2.42
N THR A 72 -1.89 -10.50 1.65
CA THR A 72 -2.38 -9.30 0.97
C THR A 72 -1.94 -9.31 -0.49
N ILE A 73 -2.80 -8.87 -1.41
CA ILE A 73 -2.46 -8.75 -2.84
C ILE A 73 -1.38 -7.71 -3.13
N LEU A 74 -1.13 -6.80 -2.19
CA LEU A 74 -0.08 -5.77 -2.30
C LEU A 74 1.25 -6.22 -1.70
N GLY A 75 1.31 -7.39 -1.05
CA GLY A 75 2.46 -7.74 -0.23
C GLY A 75 2.58 -6.84 1.02
N THR A 76 3.46 -7.22 1.92
CA THR A 76 3.75 -6.45 3.13
C THR A 76 5.20 -6.65 3.52
N THR A 77 5.74 -5.69 4.25
CA THR A 77 7.08 -5.76 4.82
C THR A 77 7.08 -5.14 6.21
N ASN A 78 8.02 -5.61 7.03
CA ASN A 78 8.32 -5.01 8.33
C ASN A 78 9.49 -4.01 8.24
N ARG A 79 9.97 -3.72 7.03
CA ARG A 79 11.03 -2.74 6.73
C ARG A 79 10.45 -1.45 6.15
N GLY A 80 11.30 -0.48 5.88
CA GLY A 80 10.89 0.75 5.22
C GLY A 80 10.17 1.74 6.13
N ASP A 81 10.45 1.77 7.43
CA ASP A 81 10.02 2.91 8.26
C ASP A 81 10.58 4.21 7.63
N PRO A 82 9.74 5.09 7.06
CA PRO A 82 10.24 6.26 6.35
C PRO A 82 10.91 7.26 7.29
N PHE A 83 10.61 7.23 8.60
CA PHE A 83 11.25 8.10 9.59
C PHE A 83 12.61 7.55 10.06
N ARG A 84 12.86 6.25 9.84
CA ARG A 84 14.04 5.53 10.30
C ARG A 84 14.45 4.47 9.28
N TYR A 85 14.80 4.91 8.08
CA TYR A 85 15.19 4.03 7.00
C TYR A 85 16.60 3.50 7.20
N GLU A 86 16.74 2.18 7.38
CA GLU A 86 18.01 1.52 7.64
C GLU A 86 18.67 1.04 6.33
N VAL A 87 19.89 1.47 6.08
CA VAL A 87 20.70 1.09 4.90
C VAL A 87 22.02 0.50 5.37
N GLU A 88 22.42 -0.62 4.78
CA GLU A 88 23.75 -1.19 5.01
C GLU A 88 24.77 -0.53 4.07
N VAL A 89 25.74 0.18 4.64
CA VAL A 89 26.85 0.82 3.93
C VAL A 89 28.16 0.29 4.51
N ASP A 90 28.97 -0.38 3.70
CA ASP A 90 30.25 -0.98 4.10
C ASP A 90 30.17 -1.86 5.37
N GLY A 91 29.08 -2.63 5.52
CA GLY A 91 28.85 -3.52 6.66
C GLY A 91 28.39 -2.82 7.94
N LYS A 92 28.03 -1.53 7.87
CA LYS A 92 27.42 -0.77 8.97
C LYS A 92 26.00 -0.38 8.62
N ILE A 93 25.12 -0.43 9.62
CA ILE A 93 23.76 0.09 9.47
C ILE A 93 23.80 1.60 9.72
N GLU A 94 23.37 2.36 8.72
CA GLU A 94 23.11 3.79 8.81
C GLU A 94 21.60 4.04 8.76
N THR A 95 21.13 5.08 9.42
CA THR A 95 19.70 5.41 9.51
C THR A 95 19.43 6.79 8.91
N TYR A 96 18.42 6.88 8.05
CA TYR A 96 18.03 8.08 7.31
C TYR A 96 16.54 8.41 7.53
N ASP A 97 16.20 9.69 7.57
CA ASP A 97 14.80 10.16 7.53
C ASP A 97 14.43 10.49 6.07
N LEU A 98 13.51 9.70 5.52
CA LEU A 98 13.01 9.78 4.14
C LEU A 98 11.55 10.27 4.09
N SER A 99 11.04 10.90 5.16
CA SER A 99 9.64 11.35 5.24
C SER A 99 9.33 12.70 4.57
N ASN A 100 10.35 13.36 3.99
CA ASN A 100 10.34 14.75 3.55
C ASN A 100 10.27 14.95 2.03
#